data_AF-A0A6I9NJV0-F1
#
_entry.id   AF-A0A6I9NJV0-F1
#
_cell.length_a   1.000
_cell.length_b   1.000
_cell.length_c   1.000
_cell.angle_alpha   90.00
_cell.angle_beta   90.00
_cell.angle_gamma   90.00
#
_symmetry.space_group_name_H-M   'P 1'
#
loop_
_entity.id
_entity.type
_entity.pdbx_description
1 polymer ?
#
loop_
_entity_poly.entity_id
_entity_poly.type
_entity_poly.pdbx_seq_one_letter_code
_entity_poly.pdbx_strand_id
1 'polypeptide(L)'
;MVLILKSLLPGCLFNIIGFGSTFKPLFPTSQSYEEENLVQASEYVRRLRGDMGGTNVLNPLIWILRQPSFRGNPRLLFLITDGAVRNTGAVIELIRSQARSI
;
A
#
# COMPACT_ATOMS: atom_id res chain seq x y z
N MET A 1 9.61 9.34 -2.57
CA MET A 1 9.28 8.02 -1.98
C MET A 1 10.32 7.52 -0.99
N VAL A 2 11.63 7.53 -1.29
CA VAL A 2 12.67 7.09 -0.31
C VAL A 2 12.60 7.87 1.02
N LEU A 3 12.27 9.16 0.97
CA LEU A 3 12.03 9.98 2.17
C LEU A 3 10.95 9.39 3.07
N ILE A 4 9.83 8.93 2.51
CA ILE A 4 8.71 8.34 3.28
C ILE A 4 9.19 7.11 4.03
N LEU A 5 9.96 6.23 3.36
CA LEU A 5 10.50 5.04 4.01
C LEU A 5 11.40 5.41 5.19
N LYS A 6 12.31 6.37 5.00
CA LYS A 6 13.22 6.82 6.05
C LYS A 6 12.54 7.59 7.20
N SER A 7 11.29 8.03 7.00
CA SER A 7 10.49 8.72 8.01
C SER A 7 9.62 7.77 8.85
N LEU A 8 9.60 6.47 8.55
CA LEU A 8 8.89 5.49 9.35
C LEU A 8 9.55 5.32 10.73
N LEU A 9 8.72 5.09 11.75
CA LEU A 9 9.18 4.90 13.11
C LEU A 9 9.62 3.44 13.35
N PRO A 10 10.66 3.21 14.16
CA PRO A 10 10.99 1.88 14.67
C PRO A 10 9.77 1.20 15.30
N GLY A 11 9.63 -0.12 15.10
CA GLY A 11 8.51 -0.91 15.61
C GLY A 11 7.24 -0.88 14.76
N CYS A 12 7.19 -0.06 13.70
CA CYS A 12 6.09 -0.12 12.75
C CYS A 12 6.21 -1.30 11.78
N LEU A 13 5.07 -1.71 11.22
CA LEU A 13 5.01 -2.65 10.10
C LEU A 13 4.68 -1.86 8.83
N PHE A 14 5.26 -2.25 7.70
CA PHE A 14 5.02 -1.57 6.43
C PHE A 14 4.99 -2.54 5.24
N ASN A 15 4.37 -2.08 4.15
CA ASN A 15 4.44 -2.71 2.84
C ASN A 15 4.34 -1.63 1.76
N ILE A 16 4.83 -1.92 0.56
CA ILE A 16 4.73 -1.04 -0.60
C ILE A 16 4.01 -1.82 -1.69
N ILE A 17 2.96 -1.23 -2.25
CA ILE A 17 2.17 -1.86 -3.30
C ILE A 17 2.24 -0.98 -4.54
N GLY A 18 2.92 -1.47 -5.58
CA GLY A 18 2.82 -0.89 -6.92
C GLY A 18 1.47 -1.27 -7.53
N PHE A 19 0.81 -0.33 -8.21
CA PHE A 19 -0.48 -0.59 -8.84
C PHE A 19 -0.59 0.11 -10.19
N GLY A 20 -1.44 -0.47 -11.03
CA GLY A 20 -1.85 0.02 -12.33
C GLY A 20 -3.12 -0.70 -12.78
N SER A 21 -3.10 -1.36 -13.94
CA SER A 21 -4.13 -2.33 -14.34
C SER A 21 -4.10 -3.59 -13.46
N THR A 22 -2.90 -3.96 -12.98
CA THR A 22 -2.65 -5.00 -11.98
C THR A 22 -2.05 -4.38 -10.72
N PHE A 23 -1.76 -5.18 -9.70
CA PHE A 23 -1.00 -4.70 -8.54
C PHE A 23 0.05 -5.72 -8.12
N LYS A 24 1.11 -5.24 -7.49
CA LYS A 24 2.21 -6.06 -7.01
C LYS A 24 2.65 -5.56 -5.62
N PRO A 25 2.36 -6.29 -4.55
CA PRO A 25 2.92 -5.97 -3.25
C PRO A 25 4.42 -6.33 -3.22
N LEU A 26 5.20 -5.56 -2.48
CA LEU A 26 6.61 -5.85 -2.23
C LEU A 26 6.75 -7.11 -1.37
N PHE A 27 5.93 -7.20 -0.33
CA PHE A 27 5.91 -8.33 0.61
C PHE A 27 4.54 -9.03 0.59
N PRO A 28 4.46 -10.35 0.82
CA PRO A 28 3.19 -11.06 0.94
C PRO A 28 2.29 -10.55 2.08
N THR A 29 2.90 -10.01 3.13
CA THR A 29 2.26 -9.33 4.27
C THR A 29 3.18 -8.21 4.76
N SER A 30 2.66 -7.26 5.55
CA SER A 30 3.49 -6.17 6.09
C SER A 30 4.64 -6.70 6.94
N GLN A 31 5.82 -6.14 6.75
CA GLN A 31 7.06 -6.55 7.43
C GLN A 31 7.53 -5.46 8.40
N SER A 32 8.33 -5.85 9.40
CA SER A 32 8.93 -4.92 10.36
C SER A 32 9.86 -3.93 9.68
N TYR A 33 9.86 -2.69 10.18
CA TYR A 33 10.80 -1.65 9.80
C TYR A 33 12.21 -1.92 10.36
N GLU A 34 12.88 -2.91 9.77
CA GLU A 34 14.26 -3.32 10.07
C GLU A 34 15.17 -3.07 8.86
N GLU A 35 16.48 -3.07 9.08
CA GLU A 35 17.48 -2.71 8.07
C GLU A 35 17.35 -3.52 6.77
N GLU A 36 17.23 -4.84 6.87
CA GLU A 36 17.08 -5.73 5.70
C GLU A 36 15.85 -5.38 4.86
N ASN A 37 14.69 -5.23 5.51
CA ASN A 37 13.43 -4.87 4.84
C ASN A 37 13.51 -3.46 4.24
N LEU A 38 14.19 -2.53 4.92
CA LEU A 38 14.39 -1.16 4.44
C LEU A 38 15.30 -1.10 3.21
N VAL A 39 16.35 -1.93 3.15
CA VAL A 39 17.21 -2.05 1.97
C VAL A 39 16.40 -2.57 0.79
N GLN A 40 15.67 -3.68 0.97
CA GLN A 40 14.83 -4.26 -0.07
C GLN A 40 13.77 -3.27 -0.57
N ALA A 41 13.10 -2.57 0.36
CA ALA A 41 12.12 -1.54 0.05
C ALA A 41 12.72 -0.35 -0.70
N SER A 42 13.90 0.10 -0.29
CA SER A 42 14.61 1.21 -0.94
C SER A 42 14.99 0.85 -2.38
N GLU A 43 15.46 -0.37 -2.61
CA GLU A 43 15.75 -0.86 -3.96
C GLU A 43 14.48 -0.98 -4.81
N TYR A 44 13.41 -1.53 -4.25
CA TYR A 44 12.13 -1.64 -4.94
C TYR A 44 11.62 -0.26 -5.39
N VAL A 45 11.63 0.73 -4.49
CA VAL A 45 11.20 2.11 -4.81
C VAL A 45 12.05 2.75 -5.90
N ARG A 46 13.37 2.51 -5.93
CA ARG A 46 14.25 3.02 -7.01
C ARG A 46 13.92 2.41 -8.37
N ARG A 47 13.48 1.16 -8.39
CA ARG A 47 13.10 0.42 -9.60
C ARG A 47 11.65 0.63 -10.01
N LEU A 48 10.81 1.19 -9.15
CA LEU A 48 9.40 1.44 -9.45
C LEU A 48 9.26 2.35 -10.68
N ARG A 49 8.35 1.99 -11.58
CA ARG A 49 8.01 2.72 -12.80
C ARG A 49 6.49 2.77 -12.94
N GLY A 50 5.99 3.76 -13.68
CA GLY A 50 4.58 3.87 -14.06
C GLY A 50 4.23 3.00 -15.26
N ASP A 51 4.71 1.75 -15.29
CA ASP A 51 4.61 0.83 -16.43
C ASP A 51 3.59 -0.30 -16.23
N MET A 52 2.76 -0.20 -15.18
CA MET A 52 1.74 -1.20 -14.82
C MET A 52 0.41 -1.01 -15.57
N GLY A 53 0.36 -0.18 -16.61
CA GLY A 53 -0.83 0.08 -17.41
C GLY A 53 -1.70 1.23 -16.86
N GLY A 54 -3.02 1.02 -16.81
CA GLY A 54 -3.99 2.04 -16.38
C GLY A 54 -3.98 2.26 -14.86
N THR A 55 -5.02 2.91 -14.32
CA THR A 55 -5.11 3.24 -12.89
C THR A 55 -6.31 2.55 -12.24
N ASN A 56 -6.08 1.40 -11.57
CA ASN A 56 -7.10 0.66 -10.82
C ASN A 56 -6.67 0.44 -9.36
N VAL A 57 -7.24 1.25 -8.46
CA VAL A 57 -6.94 1.17 -7.02
C VAL A 57 -7.87 0.22 -6.25
N LEU A 58 -8.98 -0.23 -6.84
CA LEU A 58 -9.96 -1.07 -6.14
C LEU A 58 -9.38 -2.44 -5.77
N ASN A 59 -8.74 -3.12 -6.72
CA ASN A 59 -8.15 -4.44 -6.48
C ASN A 59 -7.09 -4.44 -5.38
N PRO A 60 -6.08 -3.53 -5.40
CA PRO A 60 -5.13 -3.45 -4.29
C PRO A 60 -5.81 -3.07 -2.97
N LEU A 61 -6.83 -2.21 -2.96
CA LEU A 61 -7.58 -1.88 -1.74
C LEU A 61 -8.27 -3.10 -1.13
N ILE A 62 -8.98 -3.91 -1.92
CA ILE A 62 -9.60 -5.16 -1.45
C ILE A 62 -8.55 -6.07 -0.82
N TRP A 63 -7.39 -6.22 -1.48
CA TRP A 63 -6.29 -7.05 -0.98
C TRP A 63 -5.72 -6.50 0.33
N ILE A 64 -5.48 -5.18 0.41
CA ILE A 64 -4.98 -4.48 1.61
C ILE A 64 -5.95 -4.68 2.77
N LEU A 65 -7.25 -4.52 2.54
CA LEU A 65 -8.27 -4.64 3.59
C LEU A 65 -8.32 -6.05 4.19
N ARG A 66 -8.03 -7.09 3.39
CA ARG A 66 -7.94 -8.50 3.83
C ARG A 66 -6.64 -8.85 4.54
N GLN A 67 -5.62 -7.99 4.54
CA GLN A 67 -4.37 -8.26 5.26
C GLN A 67 -4.62 -8.33 6.77
N PRO A 68 -3.79 -9.06 7.53
CA PRO A 68 -3.88 -9.10 8.99
C PRO A 68 -3.86 -7.69 9.60
N SER A 69 -4.66 -7.51 10.65
CA SER A 69 -4.57 -6.36 11.56
C SER A 69 -3.71 -6.73 12.75
N PHE A 70 -2.76 -5.87 13.10
CA PHE A 70 -1.84 -6.11 14.20
C PHE A 70 -2.22 -5.22 15.39
N ARG A 71 -2.46 -5.83 16.56
CA ARG A 71 -2.83 -5.09 17.77
C ARG A 71 -1.69 -4.13 18.14
N GLY A 72 -2.02 -2.87 18.39
CA GLY A 72 -1.05 -1.80 18.66
C GLY A 72 -0.52 -1.08 17.40
N ASN A 73 -0.77 -1.62 16.20
CA ASN A 73 -0.29 -1.05 14.95
C ASN A 73 -1.49 -0.70 14.05
N PRO A 74 -2.09 0.50 14.20
CA PRO A 74 -3.21 0.91 13.36
C PRO A 74 -2.79 0.97 11.89
N ARG A 75 -3.69 0.56 10.99
CA ARG A 75 -3.44 0.60 9.56
C ARG A 75 -3.56 2.04 9.04
N LEU A 76 -2.45 2.58 8.55
CA LEU A 76 -2.41 3.83 7.81
C LEU A 76 -2.13 3.54 6.33
N LEU A 77 -2.96 4.07 5.44
CA LEU A 77 -2.82 3.90 4.00
C LEU A 77 -2.51 5.23 3.32
N PHE A 78 -1.34 5.31 2.67
CA PHE A 78 -0.93 6.45 1.87
C PHE A 78 -1.05 6.10 0.38
N LEU A 79 -1.93 6.79 -0.34
CA LEU A 79 -2.09 6.64 -1.78
C LEU A 79 -1.31 7.74 -2.51
N ILE A 80 -0.37 7.34 -3.36
CA ILE A 80 0.42 8.25 -4.20
C ILE A 80 0.10 7.94 -5.65
N THR A 81 -0.45 8.91 -6.36
CA THR A 81 -0.86 8.79 -7.77
C THR A 81 -0.76 10.15 -8.46
N ASP A 82 -0.59 10.15 -9.77
CA ASP A 82 -0.60 11.33 -10.64
C ASP A 82 -2.01 11.75 -11.08
N GLY A 83 -3.04 10.92 -10.86
CA GLY A 83 -4.42 11.32 -11.17
C GLY A 83 -5.45 10.21 -11.33
N ALA A 84 -6.49 10.53 -12.11
CA ALA A 84 -7.82 9.92 -12.16
C ALA A 84 -7.88 8.38 -11.93
N VAL A 85 -8.73 8.01 -10.97
CA VAL A 85 -9.12 6.62 -10.70
C VAL A 85 -10.37 6.30 -11.53
N ARG A 86 -10.34 5.19 -12.29
CA ARG A 86 -11.45 4.82 -13.20
C ARG A 86 -12.70 4.30 -12.46
N ASN A 87 -12.59 3.93 -11.19
CA ASN A 87 -13.61 3.23 -10.41
C ASN A 87 -13.93 3.88 -9.06
N THR A 88 -13.96 5.21 -9.02
CA THR A 88 -14.16 6.00 -7.81
C THR A 88 -15.40 5.59 -7.00
N GLY A 89 -16.53 5.30 -7.64
CA GLY A 89 -17.76 4.89 -6.96
C GLY A 89 -17.59 3.60 -6.14
N ALA A 90 -17.10 2.54 -6.78
CA ALA A 90 -16.84 1.25 -6.12
C ALA A 90 -15.78 1.35 -5.01
N VAL A 91 -14.76 2.21 -5.20
CA VAL A 91 -13.76 2.48 -4.17
C VAL A 91 -14.39 3.14 -2.94
N ILE A 92 -15.25 4.15 -3.13
CA ILE A 92 -15.95 4.82 -2.03
C ILE A 92 -16.86 3.84 -1.29
N GLU A 93 -17.61 3.01 -2.01
CA GLU A 93 -18.49 2.00 -1.41
C GLU A 93 -17.71 0.99 -0.56
N LEU A 94 -16.58 0.49 -1.07
CA LEU A 94 -15.69 -0.42 -0.34
C LEU A 94 -15.17 0.20 0.96
N ILE A 95 -14.73 1.46 0.93
CA ILE A 95 -14.20 2.13 2.12
C ILE A 95 -15.32 2.38 3.14
N ARG A 96 -16.52 2.76 2.68
CA ARG A 96 -17.69 2.96 3.55
C ARG A 96 -18.16 1.69 4.23
N SER A 97 -18.15 0.55 3.53
CA SER A 97 -18.54 -0.73 4.13
C SER A 97 -17.55 -1.15 5.22
N GLN A 98 -16.24 -0.96 4.98
CA GLN A 98 -15.21 -1.26 5.97
C GLN A 98 -15.32 -0.37 7.22
N ALA A 99 -15.58 0.93 7.05
CA ALA A 99 -15.70 1.88 8.16
C ALA A 99 -16.88 1.56 9.12
N ARG A 100 -17.89 0.82 8.64
CA ARG A 100 -19.03 0.37 9.46
C ARG A 100 -18.75 -0.92 10.24
N SER A 101 -17.66 -1.62 9.92
CA SER A 101 -17.28 -2.89 10.53
C SER A 101 -16.21 -2.75 11.63
N ILE A 102 -15.83 -1.52 11.98
CA ILE A 102 -14.88 -1.18 13.05
C ILE A 102 -15.67 -0.64 14.24
#